data_AF-A0A0F5PBL0-F1
#
_entry.id   AF-A0A0F5PBL0-F1
#
_cell.length_a   1.000
_cell.length_b   1.000
_cell.length_c   1.000
_cell.angle_alpha   90.00
_cell.angle_beta   90.00
_cell.angle_gamma   90.00
#
_symmetry.space_group_name_H-M   'P 1'
#
loop_
_entity.id
_entity.type
_entity.pdbx_description
1 polymer ?
#
loop_
_entity_poly.entity_id
_entity_poly.type
_entity_poly.pdbx_seq_one_letter_code
_entity_poly.pdbx_strand_id
1 'polypeptide(L)'
;MIVKTKRLTRQQLEEFLPNNRAIRAFESVQDDVIGTGSVLADAPIITIAEDADLPASRVLTGSDNVSIDDGGAGEPVILDLTDTGVDAGSYGSTTRILIIGLDSKGRVTSAEAVKIDVSDVDGILMAANGGTGLDAYAVGDLLVANAADALAPLPDVATGNVLRSGGVGAIPAYGKVDLTTDVSGVLPAANGGYLGGFSGTGAYTNFTFTNGRCTAAS
;
A
#
# COMPACT_ATOMS: atom_id res chain seq x y z
N MET A 1 25.56 7.15 50.42
CA MET A 1 25.98 7.77 51.71
C MET A 1 27.16 8.69 51.39
N ILE A 2 26.91 9.99 51.23
CA ILE A 2 27.97 10.96 50.96
C ILE A 2 28.76 11.11 52.25
N VAL A 3 29.94 10.50 52.33
CA VAL A 3 30.86 10.69 53.44
C VAL A 3 31.34 12.14 53.36
N LYS A 4 30.78 13.02 54.19
CA LYS A 4 31.31 14.37 54.35
C LYS A 4 32.63 14.26 55.12
N THR A 5 33.73 14.12 54.39
CA THR A 5 35.08 14.13 54.94
C THR A 5 35.30 15.48 55.63
N LYS A 6 35.32 15.48 56.97
CA LYS A 6 35.52 16.69 57.76
C LYS A 6 37.00 17.08 57.68
N ARG A 7 37.31 18.26 57.15
CA ARG A 7 38.66 18.84 57.15
C ARG A 7 39.20 18.95 58.59
N LEU A 8 40.45 18.54 58.82
CA LEU A 8 41.13 18.78 60.09
C LEU A 8 41.57 20.24 60.16
N THR A 9 41.41 20.85 61.33
CA THR A 9 41.90 22.21 61.55
C THR A 9 43.42 22.20 61.67
N ARG A 10 44.07 23.34 61.38
CA ARG A 10 45.52 23.49 61.54
C ARG A 10 46.00 23.07 62.94
N GLN A 11 45.25 23.43 63.98
CA GLN A 11 45.58 23.06 65.37
C GLN A 11 45.61 21.54 65.59
N GLN A 12 44.70 20.80 64.94
CA GLN A 12 44.70 19.34 65.00
C GLN A 12 45.88 18.77 64.20
N LEU A 13 46.27 19.38 63.08
CA LEU A 13 47.42 18.95 62.30
C LEU A 13 48.76 19.22 63.02
N GLU A 14 48.84 20.30 63.78
CA GLU A 14 50.01 20.65 64.61
C GLU A 14 50.30 19.61 65.69
N GLU A 15 49.28 18.88 66.16
CA GLU A 15 49.44 17.81 67.15
C GLU A 15 50.16 16.57 66.58
N PHE A 16 50.01 16.31 65.28
CA PHE A 16 50.52 15.10 64.63
C PHE A 16 51.69 15.34 63.70
N LEU A 17 51.93 16.59 63.28
CA LEU A 17 52.92 16.91 62.27
C LEU A 17 54.06 17.75 62.84
N PRO A 18 55.32 17.34 62.61
CA PRO A 18 56.47 17.88 63.33
C PRO A 18 56.90 19.28 62.85
N ASN A 19 56.35 19.82 61.76
CA ASN A 19 56.72 21.15 61.25
C ASN A 19 55.68 21.80 60.30
N ASN A 20 55.78 23.12 60.15
CA ASN A 20 54.90 23.95 59.32
C ASN A 20 54.92 23.62 57.82
N ARG A 21 55.94 22.88 57.37
CA ARG A 21 56.01 22.42 55.98
C ARG A 21 55.10 21.20 55.78
N ALA A 22 55.15 20.24 56.70
CA ALA A 22 54.28 19.08 56.72
C ALA A 22 52.81 19.48 56.89
N ILE A 23 52.51 20.44 57.77
CA ILE A 23 51.15 20.94 57.97
C ILE A 23 50.57 21.55 56.70
N ARG A 24 51.32 22.44 56.01
CA ARG A 24 50.86 23.05 54.76
C ARG A 24 50.70 22.06 53.63
N ALA A 25 51.57 21.05 53.56
CA ALA A 25 51.41 19.96 52.61
C ALA A 25 50.12 19.18 52.86
N PHE A 26 49.82 18.86 54.13
CA PHE A 26 48.58 18.18 54.51
C PHE A 26 47.34 19.04 54.29
N GLU A 27 47.40 20.35 54.55
CA GLU A 27 46.33 21.30 54.25
C GLU A 27 46.02 21.34 52.75
N SER A 28 47.06 21.36 51.91
CA SER A 28 46.91 21.33 50.44
C SER A 28 46.31 20.01 49.95
N VAL A 29 46.71 18.88 50.54
CA VAL A 29 46.13 17.56 50.20
C VAL A 29 44.68 17.48 50.65
N GLN A 30 44.34 18.01 51.83
CA GLN A 30 42.95 18.09 52.27
C GLN A 30 42.11 18.97 51.36
N ASP A 31 42.65 20.10 50.90
CA ASP A 31 41.96 20.98 49.97
C ASP A 31 41.77 20.33 48.58
N ASP A 32 42.74 19.54 48.11
CA ASP A 32 42.64 18.78 46.85
C ASP A 32 41.63 17.63 46.93
N VAL A 33 41.72 16.83 48.00
CA VAL A 33 40.85 15.67 48.25
C VAL A 33 39.39 16.08 48.55
N ILE A 34 39.18 17.26 49.14
CA ILE A 34 37.84 17.77 49.47
C ILE A 34 37.29 18.69 48.36
N GLY A 35 38.15 19.44 47.66
CA GLY A 35 37.77 20.43 46.64
C GLY A 35 37.27 19.84 45.31
N THR A 36 37.55 18.56 45.05
CA THR A 36 37.06 17.84 43.87
C THR A 36 35.57 17.43 43.97
N GLY A 37 34.93 17.60 45.13
CA GLY A 37 33.54 17.14 45.37
C GLY A 37 32.41 18.11 44.98
N SER A 38 32.68 19.32 44.47
CA SER A 38 31.66 20.39 44.41
C SER A 38 31.14 20.79 43.02
N VAL A 39 31.75 20.37 41.91
CA VAL A 39 31.24 20.69 40.55
C VAL A 39 30.13 19.72 40.07
N LEU A 40 29.86 18.66 40.82
CA LEU A 40 28.95 17.57 40.45
C LEU A 40 27.63 17.56 41.28
N ALA A 41 27.45 18.50 42.20
CA ALA A 41 26.35 18.44 43.16
C ALA A 41 24.98 18.85 42.58
N ASP A 42 24.95 19.72 41.57
CA ASP A 42 23.73 20.29 41.00
C ASP A 42 23.55 20.04 39.50
N ALA A 43 24.49 19.36 38.84
CA ALA A 43 24.35 18.99 37.43
C ALA A 43 23.61 17.64 37.33
N PRO A 44 22.56 17.49 36.51
CA PRO A 44 22.01 16.18 36.17
C PRO A 44 23.06 15.42 35.35
N ILE A 45 23.94 14.70 36.04
CA ILE A 45 24.98 13.89 35.42
C ILE A 45 24.58 12.43 35.44
N ILE A 46 24.72 11.76 34.29
CA ILE A 46 24.77 10.30 34.23
C ILE A 46 26.25 9.94 34.36
N THR A 47 26.66 9.46 35.53
CA THR A 47 28.05 9.04 35.76
C THR A 47 28.27 7.63 35.25
N ILE A 48 28.99 7.50 34.14
CA ILE A 48 29.55 6.25 33.64
C ILE A 48 31.05 6.31 33.94
N ALA A 49 31.57 5.37 34.73
CA ALA A 49 32.97 5.37 35.16
C ALA A 49 33.65 4.08 34.69
N GLU A 50 34.74 4.24 33.94
CA GLU A 50 35.70 3.18 33.64
C GLU A 50 36.42 2.80 34.94
N ASP A 51 36.45 1.50 35.25
CA ASP A 51 37.16 0.95 36.40
C ASP A 51 38.14 -0.11 35.88
N ALA A 52 39.43 0.14 36.10
CA ALA A 52 40.52 -0.66 35.53
C ALA A 52 40.61 -2.09 36.10
N ASP A 53 39.90 -2.37 37.19
CA ASP A 53 39.93 -3.66 37.88
C ASP A 53 38.72 -4.55 37.55
N LEU A 54 37.80 -4.11 36.70
CA LEU A 54 36.62 -4.89 36.32
C LEU A 54 36.84 -5.68 35.01
N PRO A 55 36.97 -7.03 35.10
CA PRO A 55 37.37 -7.86 33.96
C PRO A 55 36.25 -8.13 32.94
N ALA A 56 35.06 -7.52 33.09
CA ALA A 56 33.89 -7.75 32.24
C ALA A 56 33.11 -6.44 32.02
N SER A 57 32.41 -6.32 30.89
CA SER A 57 31.64 -5.11 30.56
C SER A 57 30.55 -4.84 31.60
N ARG A 58 30.37 -3.56 31.94
CA ARG A 58 29.28 -3.11 32.82
C ARG A 58 28.15 -2.60 31.95
N VAL A 59 27.21 -3.49 31.64
CA VAL A 59 26.06 -3.12 30.80
C VAL A 59 25.03 -2.38 31.66
N LEU A 60 24.94 -1.04 31.57
CA LEU A 60 23.69 -0.37 31.89
C LEU A 60 22.71 -0.76 30.78
N THR A 61 21.94 -1.82 31.03
CA THR A 61 21.01 -2.35 30.04
C THR A 61 19.88 -1.33 29.90
N GLY A 62 19.99 -0.46 28.90
CA GLY A 62 18.83 0.22 28.36
C GLY A 62 17.80 -0.83 27.94
N SER A 63 16.52 -0.45 27.87
CA SER A 63 15.56 -1.26 27.10
C SER A 63 16.07 -1.42 25.66
N ASP A 64 15.48 -2.33 24.87
CA ASP A 64 15.84 -2.63 23.47
C ASP A 64 15.92 -1.44 22.48
N ASN A 65 15.67 -0.20 22.92
CA ASN A 65 15.59 1.00 22.11
C ASN A 65 16.85 1.88 22.16
N VAL A 66 17.61 1.85 23.24
CA VAL A 66 18.83 2.65 23.42
C VAL A 66 19.91 1.74 23.96
N SER A 67 21.02 1.64 23.22
CA SER A 67 22.20 0.88 23.63
C SER A 67 23.23 1.81 24.23
N ILE A 68 23.91 1.33 25.28
CA ILE A 68 25.13 1.95 25.81
C ILE A 68 26.16 0.84 25.84
N ASP A 69 27.13 0.91 24.93
CA ASP A 69 28.25 0.00 24.84
C ASP A 69 29.52 0.78 25.19
N ASP A 70 30.31 0.26 26.13
CA ASP A 70 31.60 0.83 26.47
C ASP A 70 32.70 0.36 25.51
N GLY A 71 32.38 -0.53 24.55
CA GLY A 71 33.29 -1.01 23.52
C GLY A 71 34.48 -1.83 24.06
N GLY A 72 34.55 -2.05 25.37
CA GLY A 72 35.70 -2.63 26.05
C GLY A 72 36.84 -1.65 26.33
N ALA A 73 37.96 -2.18 26.83
CA ALA A 73 39.06 -1.36 27.35
C ALA A 73 39.73 -0.49 26.26
N GLY A 74 39.66 0.83 26.45
CA GLY A 74 40.30 1.83 25.57
C GLY A 74 39.42 2.33 24.42
N GLU A 75 38.18 1.85 24.32
CA GLU A 75 37.18 2.28 23.34
C GLU A 75 36.23 3.34 23.94
N PRO A 76 35.64 4.23 23.12
CA PRO A 76 34.72 5.24 23.62
C PRO A 76 33.38 4.63 24.02
N VAL A 77 32.78 5.16 25.09
CA VAL A 77 31.37 4.85 25.43
C VAL A 77 30.46 5.47 24.38
N ILE A 78 29.74 4.63 23.63
CA ILE A 78 28.81 5.07 22.59
C ILE A 78 27.38 5.01 23.14
N LEU A 79 26.65 6.13 23.00
CA LEU A 79 25.19 6.16 23.15
C LEU A 79 24.58 6.15 21.75
N ASP A 80 23.84 5.09 21.44
CA ASP A 80 23.20 4.95 20.14
C ASP A 80 21.80 4.34 20.25
N LEU A 81 21.04 4.44 19.17
CA LEU A 81 19.83 3.66 18.99
C LEU A 81 20.22 2.23 18.62
N THR A 82 19.51 1.27 19.18
CA THR A 82 19.64 -0.11 18.71
C THR A 82 19.06 -0.20 17.30
N ASP A 83 19.80 -0.86 16.40
CA ASP A 83 19.34 -1.17 15.05
C ASP A 83 17.94 -1.82 15.08
N THR A 84 17.14 -1.41 14.11
CA THR A 84 15.86 -2.09 13.84
C THR A 84 16.07 -3.19 12.80
N GLY A 85 15.05 -4.00 12.56
CA GLY A 85 15.06 -4.94 11.43
C GLY A 85 14.87 -4.29 10.06
N VAL A 86 14.88 -2.95 9.97
CA VAL A 86 14.62 -2.20 8.75
C VAL A 86 15.93 -1.72 8.13
N ASP A 87 16.18 -2.13 6.89
CA ASP A 87 17.30 -1.64 6.10
C ASP A 87 17.09 -0.18 5.67
N ALA A 88 18.19 0.55 5.48
CA ALA A 88 18.13 1.91 4.94
C ALA A 88 17.65 1.90 3.47
N GLY A 89 16.56 2.61 3.17
CA GLY A 89 16.03 2.67 1.82
C GLY A 89 14.75 3.50 1.70
N SER A 90 14.23 3.59 0.47
CA SER A 90 12.90 4.15 0.21
C SER A 90 11.87 3.03 0.12
N TYR A 91 10.82 3.13 0.91
CA TYR A 91 9.72 2.19 0.91
C TYR A 91 8.49 2.84 0.30
N GLY A 92 7.88 2.14 -0.66
CA GLY A 92 6.75 2.63 -1.45
C GLY A 92 7.16 3.26 -2.78
N SER A 93 6.17 3.44 -3.65
CA SER A 93 6.30 4.09 -4.96
C SER A 93 4.91 4.53 -5.44
N THR A 94 4.79 5.01 -6.67
CA THR A 94 3.47 5.22 -7.32
C THR A 94 2.65 3.94 -7.49
N THR A 95 3.26 2.76 -7.32
CA THR A 95 2.62 1.45 -7.51
C THR A 95 2.77 0.53 -6.31
N ARG A 96 3.34 1.02 -5.19
CA ARG A 96 3.55 0.25 -3.97
C ARG A 96 3.23 1.08 -2.74
N ILE A 97 2.51 0.50 -1.79
CA ILE A 97 2.27 1.07 -0.47
C ILE A 97 3.24 0.48 0.56
N LEU A 98 3.52 1.26 1.60
CA LEU A 98 4.34 0.81 2.72
C LEU A 98 3.47 0.06 3.75
N ILE A 99 3.93 -1.10 4.20
CA ILE A 99 3.44 -1.81 5.37
C ILE A 99 4.55 -1.80 6.42
N ILE A 100 4.22 -1.41 7.65
CA ILE A 100 5.16 -1.36 8.77
C ILE A 100 4.72 -2.28 9.90
N GLY A 101 5.70 -2.99 10.47
CA GLY A 101 5.58 -3.59 11.79
C GLY A 101 6.05 -2.61 12.85
N LEU A 102 5.30 -2.50 13.95
CA LEU A 102 5.69 -1.72 15.11
C LEU A 102 5.89 -2.64 16.30
N ASP A 103 6.85 -2.34 17.17
CA ASP A 103 6.95 -2.99 18.47
C ASP A 103 5.95 -2.41 19.49
N SER A 104 5.92 -3.01 20.70
CA SER A 104 5.07 -2.54 21.80
C SER A 104 5.36 -1.13 22.27
N LYS A 105 6.49 -0.55 21.84
CA LYS A 105 6.95 0.80 22.16
C LYS A 105 6.74 1.76 20.98
N GLY A 106 6.14 1.30 19.87
CA GLY A 106 5.82 2.11 18.70
C GLY A 106 6.98 2.34 17.73
N ARG A 107 8.12 1.67 17.91
CA ARG A 107 9.25 1.75 16.96
C ARG A 107 9.02 0.81 15.79
N VAL A 108 9.40 1.23 14.58
CA VAL A 108 9.31 0.40 13.38
C VAL A 108 10.31 -0.76 13.47
N THR A 109 9.84 -1.99 13.30
CA THR A 109 10.65 -3.22 13.36
C THR A 109 10.71 -3.96 12.02
N SER A 110 9.77 -3.68 11.12
CA SER A 110 9.82 -4.11 9.73
C SER A 110 9.22 -3.03 8.83
N ALA A 111 9.72 -2.94 7.61
CA ALA A 111 9.14 -2.11 6.56
C ALA A 111 9.17 -2.91 5.26
N GLU A 112 8.01 -3.03 4.62
CA GLU A 112 7.83 -3.76 3.38
C GLU A 112 7.04 -2.89 2.40
N ALA A 113 7.43 -2.91 1.12
CA ALA A 113 6.66 -2.28 0.06
C ALA A 113 5.75 -3.33 -0.59
N VAL A 114 4.44 -3.23 -0.44
CA VAL A 114 3.48 -4.13 -1.09
C VAL A 114 2.92 -3.48 -2.35
N LYS A 115 2.75 -4.26 -3.41
CA LYS A 115 2.20 -3.76 -4.68
C LYS A 115 0.74 -3.34 -4.50
N ILE A 116 0.36 -2.24 -5.14
CA ILE A 116 -1.05 -1.92 -5.36
C ILE A 116 -1.54 -2.88 -6.45
N ASP A 117 -2.30 -3.90 -6.07
CA ASP A 117 -2.88 -4.85 -7.01
C ASP A 117 -4.35 -4.49 -7.26
N VAL A 118 -4.74 -4.44 -8.53
CA VAL A 118 -6.14 -4.19 -8.91
C VAL A 118 -6.98 -5.45 -8.66
N SER A 119 -6.36 -6.62 -8.49
CA SER A 119 -7.04 -7.83 -8.02
C SER A 119 -7.48 -7.75 -6.57
N ASP A 120 -6.91 -6.85 -5.76
CA ASP A 120 -7.35 -6.58 -4.38
C ASP A 120 -8.56 -5.63 -4.32
N VAL A 121 -9.05 -5.14 -5.47
CA VAL A 121 -10.32 -4.41 -5.52
C VAL A 121 -11.45 -5.41 -5.29
N ASP A 122 -11.83 -5.58 -4.02
CA ASP A 122 -13.02 -6.33 -3.61
C ASP A 122 -14.26 -5.49 -3.94
N GLY A 123 -14.94 -5.83 -5.04
CA GLY A 123 -16.14 -5.15 -5.50
C GLY A 123 -16.10 -4.68 -6.95
N ILE A 124 -16.96 -3.72 -7.29
CA ILE A 124 -17.13 -3.23 -8.66
C ILE A 124 -16.09 -2.14 -8.96
N LEU A 125 -15.29 -2.33 -10.01
CA LEU A 125 -14.53 -1.24 -10.61
C LEU A 125 -15.45 -0.42 -11.53
N MET A 126 -15.58 0.88 -11.24
CA MET A 126 -16.39 1.79 -12.06
C MET A 126 -15.88 1.88 -13.51
N ALA A 127 -16.79 2.09 -14.46
CA ALA A 127 -16.45 2.21 -15.89
C ALA A 127 -15.41 3.30 -16.18
N ALA A 128 -15.53 4.45 -15.52
CA ALA A 128 -14.57 5.56 -15.64
C ALA A 128 -13.12 5.17 -15.29
N ASN A 129 -12.93 4.12 -14.48
CA ASN A 129 -11.63 3.63 -14.04
C ASN A 129 -11.22 2.34 -14.78
N GLY A 130 -11.83 2.03 -15.93
CA GLY A 130 -11.51 0.86 -16.76
C GLY A 130 -12.21 -0.44 -16.36
N GLY A 131 -13.12 -0.41 -15.38
CA GLY A 131 -14.00 -1.53 -15.07
C GLY A 131 -15.29 -1.55 -15.90
N THR A 132 -16.26 -2.36 -15.51
CA THR A 132 -17.59 -2.39 -16.16
C THR A 132 -18.68 -1.66 -15.36
N GLY A 133 -18.44 -1.39 -14.08
CA GLY A 133 -19.46 -0.80 -13.21
C GLY A 133 -20.62 -1.74 -12.85
N LEU A 134 -20.51 -3.05 -13.10
CA LEU A 134 -21.59 -4.03 -12.89
C LEU A 134 -21.20 -5.09 -11.83
N ASP A 135 -22.12 -5.39 -10.92
CA ASP A 135 -22.05 -6.50 -9.95
C ASP A 135 -22.83 -7.75 -10.40
N ALA A 136 -23.69 -7.63 -11.42
CA ALA A 136 -24.53 -8.71 -11.89
C ALA A 136 -24.70 -8.71 -13.42
N TYR A 137 -24.69 -9.90 -14.00
CA TYR A 137 -25.04 -10.21 -15.39
C TYR A 137 -25.48 -11.68 -15.46
N ALA A 138 -26.36 -12.01 -16.40
CA ALA A 138 -26.74 -13.39 -16.67
C ALA A 138 -25.88 -13.99 -17.80
N VAL A 139 -25.79 -15.32 -17.83
CA VAL A 139 -25.14 -16.02 -18.94
C VAL A 139 -25.93 -15.75 -20.22
N GLY A 140 -25.23 -15.22 -21.23
CA GLY A 140 -25.82 -14.85 -22.53
C GLY A 140 -25.97 -13.35 -22.73
N ASP A 141 -25.95 -12.55 -21.66
CA ASP A 141 -26.05 -11.09 -21.77
C ASP A 141 -24.87 -10.49 -22.54
N LEU A 142 -25.14 -9.43 -23.29
CA LEU A 142 -24.12 -8.60 -23.91
C LEU A 142 -23.87 -7.34 -23.09
N LEU A 143 -22.61 -6.90 -23.00
CA LEU A 143 -22.30 -5.61 -22.40
C LEU A 143 -22.39 -4.51 -23.45
N VAL A 144 -23.23 -3.50 -23.21
CA VAL A 144 -23.44 -2.39 -24.15
C VAL A 144 -23.23 -1.05 -23.46
N ALA A 145 -22.74 -0.06 -24.20
CA ALA A 145 -22.73 1.31 -23.74
C ALA A 145 -24.16 1.85 -23.74
N ASN A 146 -24.69 2.18 -22.56
CA ASN A 146 -26.03 2.77 -22.40
C ASN A 146 -25.99 4.28 -22.17
N ALA A 147 -24.81 4.86 -21.93
CA ALA A 147 -24.51 6.28 -21.94
C ALA A 147 -23.03 6.52 -22.31
N ALA A 148 -22.59 7.79 -22.36
CA ALA A 148 -21.21 8.14 -22.71
C ALA A 148 -20.15 7.47 -21.81
N ASP A 149 -20.46 7.32 -20.51
CA ASP A 149 -19.55 6.80 -19.49
C ASP A 149 -20.15 5.64 -18.69
N ALA A 150 -21.18 4.97 -19.24
CA ALA A 150 -21.87 3.88 -18.56
C ALA A 150 -22.07 2.67 -19.48
N LEU A 151 -21.87 1.49 -18.89
CA LEU A 151 -22.16 0.20 -19.50
C LEU A 151 -23.35 -0.43 -18.76
N ALA A 152 -24.15 -1.21 -19.47
CA ALA A 152 -25.23 -2.01 -18.92
C ALA A 152 -25.32 -3.36 -19.62
N PRO A 153 -25.81 -4.41 -18.93
CA PRO A 153 -26.12 -5.66 -19.59
C PRO A 153 -27.36 -5.47 -20.48
N LEU A 154 -27.27 -5.98 -21.71
CA LEU A 154 -28.40 -6.22 -22.60
C LEU A 154 -28.76 -7.70 -22.47
N PRO A 155 -29.91 -8.04 -21.85
CA PRO A 155 -30.28 -9.42 -21.63
C PRO A 155 -30.44 -10.20 -22.94
N ASP A 156 -30.01 -11.45 -22.94
CA ASP A 156 -30.34 -12.37 -24.04
C ASP A 156 -31.86 -12.62 -24.08
N VAL A 157 -32.35 -13.02 -25.25
CA VAL A 157 -33.77 -13.26 -25.49
C VAL A 157 -34.01 -14.65 -26.06
N ALA A 158 -35.28 -14.99 -26.28
CA ALA A 158 -35.63 -16.25 -26.93
C ALA A 158 -34.91 -16.42 -28.27
N THR A 159 -34.61 -17.68 -28.63
CA THR A 159 -33.88 -18.02 -29.85
C THR A 159 -34.57 -17.52 -31.13
N GLY A 160 -33.76 -17.35 -32.18
CA GLY A 160 -34.22 -16.87 -33.48
C GLY A 160 -34.42 -15.36 -33.57
N ASN A 161 -33.90 -14.60 -32.60
CA ASN A 161 -33.73 -13.15 -32.71
C ASN A 161 -32.28 -12.83 -33.08
N VAL A 162 -32.07 -11.68 -33.71
CA VAL A 162 -30.75 -11.13 -34.03
C VAL A 162 -30.55 -9.81 -33.30
N LEU A 163 -29.31 -9.43 -33.05
CA LEU A 163 -28.99 -8.10 -32.53
C LEU A 163 -29.16 -7.07 -33.66
N ARG A 164 -30.04 -6.09 -33.45
CA ARG A 164 -30.31 -5.03 -34.41
C ARG A 164 -29.80 -3.71 -33.86
N SER A 165 -29.18 -2.91 -34.73
CA SER A 165 -28.78 -1.54 -34.39
C SER A 165 -30.01 -0.71 -34.03
N GLY A 166 -29.93 0.07 -32.94
CA GLY A 166 -30.96 1.05 -32.57
C GLY A 166 -30.84 2.37 -33.35
N GLY A 167 -29.79 2.55 -34.13
CA GLY A 167 -29.38 3.84 -34.70
C GLY A 167 -28.35 4.57 -33.84
N VAL A 168 -27.83 5.69 -34.33
CA VAL A 168 -26.80 6.48 -33.63
C VAL A 168 -27.36 7.02 -32.31
N GLY A 169 -26.69 6.71 -31.19
CA GLY A 169 -27.09 7.16 -29.85
C GLY A 169 -28.18 6.31 -29.19
N ALA A 170 -28.61 5.21 -29.81
CA ALA A 170 -29.55 4.25 -29.23
C ALA A 170 -28.86 2.91 -28.98
N ILE A 171 -29.29 2.23 -27.92
CA ILE A 171 -28.78 0.91 -27.55
C ILE A 171 -29.28 -0.12 -28.58
N PRO A 172 -28.44 -1.05 -29.05
CA PRO A 172 -28.90 -2.18 -29.84
C PRO A 172 -29.97 -2.99 -29.12
N ALA A 173 -30.87 -3.63 -29.87
CA ALA A 173 -31.93 -4.46 -29.32
C ALA A 173 -32.06 -5.77 -30.09
N TYR A 174 -32.43 -6.83 -29.40
CA TYR A 174 -32.78 -8.07 -30.06
C TYR A 174 -34.14 -7.97 -30.74
N GLY A 175 -34.23 -8.45 -31.97
CA GLY A 175 -35.48 -8.51 -32.71
C GLY A 175 -35.41 -9.45 -33.90
N LYS A 176 -36.54 -9.63 -34.57
CA LYS A 176 -36.57 -10.33 -35.86
C LYS A 176 -35.97 -9.44 -36.95
N VAL A 177 -35.36 -10.07 -37.95
CA VAL A 177 -35.01 -9.40 -39.20
C VAL A 177 -36.31 -8.97 -39.88
N ASP A 178 -36.46 -7.67 -40.13
CA ASP A 178 -37.57 -7.15 -40.90
C ASP A 178 -37.20 -7.20 -42.39
N LEU A 179 -37.73 -8.19 -43.11
CA LEU A 179 -37.40 -8.39 -44.52
C LEU A 179 -37.86 -7.26 -45.44
N THR A 180 -38.72 -6.35 -44.96
CA THR A 180 -39.16 -5.18 -45.73
C THR A 180 -38.20 -4.00 -45.62
N THR A 181 -37.50 -3.87 -44.49
CA THR A 181 -36.59 -2.74 -44.23
C THR A 181 -35.12 -3.12 -44.19
N ASP A 182 -34.79 -4.35 -43.80
CA ASP A 182 -33.42 -4.79 -43.54
C ASP A 182 -32.72 -5.33 -44.82
N VAL A 183 -33.46 -5.47 -45.93
CA VAL A 183 -32.93 -5.92 -47.23
C VAL A 183 -32.92 -4.76 -48.24
N SER A 184 -31.74 -4.24 -48.58
CA SER A 184 -31.57 -3.25 -49.64
C SER A 184 -31.38 -3.95 -51.00
N GLY A 185 -32.46 -4.48 -51.58
CA GLY A 185 -32.44 -5.16 -52.88
C GLY A 185 -33.45 -6.28 -53.00
N VAL A 186 -33.30 -7.12 -54.02
CA VAL A 186 -34.13 -8.31 -54.17
C VAL A 186 -33.51 -9.45 -53.36
N LEU A 187 -34.24 -9.94 -52.36
CA LEU A 187 -33.91 -11.23 -51.76
C LEU A 187 -34.01 -12.31 -52.85
N PRO A 188 -32.98 -13.12 -53.10
CA PRO A 188 -33.03 -14.13 -54.16
C PRO A 188 -34.17 -15.14 -53.92
N ALA A 189 -34.76 -15.65 -55.01
CA ALA A 189 -35.88 -16.59 -54.93
C ALA A 189 -35.54 -17.89 -54.19
N ALA A 190 -34.26 -18.33 -54.24
CA ALA A 190 -33.79 -19.49 -53.47
C ALA A 190 -33.96 -19.31 -51.94
N ASN A 191 -34.01 -18.06 -51.47
CA ASN A 191 -34.14 -17.72 -50.06
C ASN A 191 -35.54 -17.14 -49.75
N GLY A 192 -36.55 -17.43 -50.57
CA GLY A 192 -37.94 -17.01 -50.36
C GLY A 192 -38.27 -15.59 -50.81
N GLY A 193 -37.34 -14.88 -51.46
CA GLY A 193 -37.62 -13.57 -52.04
C GLY A 193 -38.27 -13.64 -53.42
N TYR A 194 -38.67 -12.48 -53.94
CA TYR A 194 -39.49 -12.39 -55.15
C TYR A 194 -38.77 -11.63 -56.28
N LEU A 195 -38.56 -12.30 -57.41
CA LEU A 195 -37.99 -11.72 -58.64
C LEU A 195 -39.09 -11.10 -59.53
N GLY A 196 -39.72 -10.00 -59.11
CA GLY A 196 -40.43 -9.04 -59.98
C GLY A 196 -41.48 -9.52 -61.02
N GLY A 197 -41.87 -10.79 -61.09
CA GLY A 197 -42.68 -11.39 -62.18
C GLY A 197 -44.02 -12.08 -61.83
N PHE A 198 -44.39 -12.20 -60.56
CA PHE A 198 -45.70 -12.62 -60.01
C PHE A 198 -46.32 -11.52 -59.12
N SER A 199 -47.12 -10.65 -59.72
CA SER A 199 -47.79 -9.55 -59.00
C SER A 199 -49.20 -9.94 -58.53
N GLY A 200 -49.41 -11.21 -58.14
CA GLY A 200 -50.72 -11.74 -57.76
C GLY A 200 -50.81 -12.03 -56.27
N THR A 201 -51.75 -11.39 -55.58
CA THR A 201 -52.20 -11.83 -54.24
C THR A 201 -53.27 -12.88 -54.41
N GLY A 202 -52.94 -14.15 -54.12
CA GLY A 202 -53.89 -15.28 -54.18
C GLY A 202 -53.19 -16.63 -54.03
N ALA A 203 -53.92 -17.62 -53.51
CA ALA A 203 -53.48 -19.02 -53.50
C ALA A 203 -53.71 -19.62 -54.90
N TYR A 204 -52.80 -19.35 -55.83
CA TYR A 204 -52.82 -20.00 -57.14
C TYR A 204 -52.26 -21.40 -57.00
N THR A 205 -53.00 -22.38 -57.50
CA THR A 205 -52.57 -23.78 -57.50
C THR A 205 -51.83 -24.13 -58.78
N ASN A 206 -52.07 -23.37 -59.85
CA ASN A 206 -51.45 -23.54 -61.14
C ASN A 206 -50.87 -22.22 -61.66
N PHE A 207 -49.62 -22.27 -62.10
CA PHE A 207 -48.95 -21.19 -62.81
C PHE A 207 -48.55 -21.67 -64.19
N THR A 208 -48.98 -20.96 -65.23
CA THR A 208 -48.58 -21.21 -66.61
C THR A 208 -47.40 -20.33 -66.96
N PHE A 209 -46.30 -20.92 -67.42
CA PHE A 209 -45.11 -20.19 -67.84
C PHE A 209 -44.92 -20.27 -69.35
N THR A 210 -44.58 -19.15 -69.97
CA THR A 210 -44.15 -19.10 -71.38
C THR A 210 -42.86 -18.30 -71.45
N ASN A 211 -41.80 -18.87 -72.04
CA ASN A 211 -40.46 -18.28 -72.12
C ASN A 211 -39.93 -17.76 -70.76
N GLY A 212 -40.19 -18.51 -69.68
CA GLY A 212 -39.72 -18.17 -68.33
C GLY A 212 -40.52 -17.07 -67.61
N ARG A 213 -41.63 -16.58 -68.19
CA ARG A 213 -42.55 -15.63 -67.53
C ARG A 213 -43.90 -16.28 -67.25
N CYS A 214 -44.43 -16.04 -66.06
CA CYS A 214 -45.80 -16.45 -65.74
C CYS A 214 -46.78 -15.66 -66.62
N THR A 215 -47.59 -16.34 -67.41
CA THR A 215 -48.55 -15.75 -68.35
C THR A 215 -50.01 -15.97 -67.95
N ALA A 216 -50.28 -16.92 -67.04
CA ALA A 216 -51.58 -17.11 -66.41
C ALA A 216 -51.41 -17.79 -65.03
N ALA A 217 -52.29 -17.46 -64.08
CA ALA A 217 -52.36 -18.10 -62.77
C ALA A 217 -53.82 -18.44 -62.45
N SER A 218 -54.10 -19.66 -61.97
CA SER A 218 -55.44 -20.13 -61.58
C SER A 218 -55.44 -21.00 -60.32
#